data_AF-A0A2N7CZB2-F1
#
_entry.id   AF-A0A2N7CZB2-F1
#
_cell.length_a   1.000
_cell.length_b   1.000
_cell.length_c   1.000
_cell.angle_alpha   90.00
_cell.angle_beta   90.00
_cell.angle_gamma   90.00
#
_symmetry.space_group_name_H-M   'P 1'
#
loop_
_entity.id
_entity.type
_entity.pdbx_description
1 polymer ?
#
loop_
_entity_poly.entity_id
_entity_poly.type
_entity_poly.pdbx_seq_one_letter_code
_entity_poly.pdbx_strand_id
1 'polypeptide(L)'
;MADKQKLSAFMDGDLVDEAFIEALENDQENKEAWQNYHLIGDVMRGDEPKSLDWNIAESVALALETEPVHSGVPSSLEDNIGVATPIESQPTPRQAKRQLPAWLSQLGQVAIAASVSLVVILGVQQYSGQDGTQPEAEQLPVLQTIPFAGSAEPVSLTRDSVAKTSHEPANVQEQRRRVNALLQDYELQLRLNSDHQSTVNVDPESVIE
;
A
#
# COMPACT_ATOMS: atom_id res chain seq x y z
N MET A 1 -15.25 43.93 11.46
CA MET A 1 -14.44 43.79 10.23
C MET A 1 -13.62 42.52 10.40
N ALA A 2 -14.25 41.35 10.19
CA ALA A 2 -13.44 40.15 10.06
C ALA A 2 -12.59 40.28 8.79
N ASP A 3 -11.36 39.80 8.85
CA ASP A 3 -10.39 39.98 7.78
C ASP A 3 -10.83 39.15 6.56
N LYS A 4 -11.38 39.78 5.52
CA LYS A 4 -11.77 39.11 4.25
C LYS A 4 -10.61 38.30 3.65
N GLN A 5 -9.38 38.66 3.98
CA GLN A 5 -8.17 37.89 3.67
C GLN A 5 -8.14 36.51 4.34
N LYS A 6 -8.53 36.41 5.61
CA LYS A 6 -8.63 35.14 6.33
C LYS A 6 -9.75 34.27 5.75
N LEU A 7 -10.86 34.88 5.34
CA LEU A 7 -11.94 34.17 4.66
C LEU A 7 -11.47 33.59 3.31
N SER A 8 -10.68 34.35 2.55
CA SER A 8 -10.06 33.87 1.30
C SER A 8 -9.10 32.70 1.57
N ALA A 9 -8.20 32.85 2.54
CA ALA A 9 -7.26 31.78 2.90
C ALA A 9 -7.98 30.52 3.41
N PHE A 10 -9.10 30.68 4.13
CA PHE A 10 -9.94 29.57 4.57
C PHE A 10 -10.60 28.84 3.37
N MET A 11 -11.10 29.55 2.36
CA MET A 11 -11.64 28.94 1.14
C MET A 11 -10.59 28.15 0.36
N ASP A 12 -9.36 28.66 0.29
CA ASP A 12 -8.26 28.02 -0.43
C ASP A 12 -7.67 26.82 0.35
N GLY A 13 -8.11 26.61 1.60
CA GLY A 13 -7.65 25.54 2.48
C GLY A 13 -6.33 25.82 3.19
N ASP A 14 -5.81 27.04 3.09
CA ASP A 14 -4.53 27.46 3.68
C ASP A 14 -4.61 27.71 5.20
N LEU A 15 -5.81 27.99 5.71
CA LEU A 15 -6.06 28.25 7.13
C LEU A 15 -7.25 27.40 7.58
N VAL A 16 -7.10 26.59 8.63
CA VAL A 16 -8.23 25.91 9.29
C VAL A 16 -8.11 26.17 10.78
N ASP A 17 -8.91 27.11 11.28
CA ASP A 17 -8.97 27.49 12.70
C ASP A 17 -10.42 27.37 13.17
N GLU A 18 -10.66 26.54 14.19
CA GLU A 18 -11.99 26.27 14.74
C GLU A 18 -12.63 27.52 15.34
N ALA A 19 -11.81 28.39 15.96
CA ALA A 19 -12.28 29.66 16.51
C ALA A 19 -12.72 30.65 15.41
N PHE A 20 -12.10 30.57 14.22
CA PHE A 20 -12.50 31.38 13.07
C PHE A 20 -13.83 30.88 12.47
N ILE A 21 -14.07 29.57 12.45
CA ILE A 21 -15.32 28.98 11.98
C ILE A 21 -16.49 29.42 12.86
N GLU A 22 -16.34 29.38 14.19
CA GLU A 22 -17.38 29.86 15.11
C GLU A 22 -17.64 31.38 14.93
N ALA A 23 -16.59 32.18 14.74
CA ALA A 23 -16.74 33.60 14.47
C ALA A 23 -17.43 33.89 13.11
N LEU A 24 -17.17 33.06 12.09
CA LEU A 24 -17.80 33.13 10.77
C LEU A 24 -19.29 32.76 10.84
N GLU A 25 -19.65 31.75 11.64
CA GLU A 25 -21.04 31.32 11.82
C GLU A 25 -21.92 32.42 12.44
N ASN A 26 -21.36 33.27 13.29
CA ASN A 26 -22.10 34.32 13.97
C ASN A 26 -22.16 35.66 13.19
N ASP A 27 -21.42 35.81 12.09
CA ASP A 27 -21.34 37.07 11.32
C ASP A 27 -21.99 36.96 9.94
N GLN A 28 -23.10 37.68 9.76
CA GLN A 28 -23.87 37.69 8.52
C GLN A 28 -23.10 38.30 7.33
N GLU A 29 -22.27 39.34 7.56
CA GLU A 29 -21.49 39.97 6.47
C GLU A 29 -20.48 38.97 5.88
N ASN A 30 -19.90 38.12 6.74
CA ASN A 30 -18.93 37.12 6.30
C ASN A 30 -19.60 35.93 5.60
N LYS A 31 -20.79 35.51 6.03
CA LYS A 31 -21.59 34.50 5.31
C LYS A 31 -21.91 34.95 3.89
N GLU A 32 -22.31 36.21 3.72
CA GLU A 32 -22.55 36.80 2.41
C GLU A 32 -21.27 36.89 1.57
N ALA A 33 -20.15 37.31 2.18
CA ALA A 33 -18.85 37.34 1.49
C ALA A 33 -18.42 35.94 1.02
N TRP A 34 -18.60 34.91 1.86
CA TRP A 34 -18.33 33.50 1.54
C TRP A 34 -19.16 33.02 0.34
N GLN A 35 -20.47 33.27 0.37
CA GLN A 35 -21.37 32.94 -0.74
C GLN A 35 -20.93 33.62 -2.04
N ASN A 36 -20.63 34.91 -1.98
CA ASN A 36 -20.22 35.69 -3.15
C ASN A 36 -18.90 35.18 -3.75
N TYR A 37 -17.94 34.80 -2.92
CA TYR A 37 -16.67 34.28 -3.41
C TYR A 37 -16.81 32.92 -4.10
N HIS A 38 -17.60 31.99 -3.55
CA HIS A 38 -17.91 30.74 -4.23
C HIS A 38 -18.64 30.97 -5.55
N LEU A 39 -19.63 31.87 -5.57
CA LEU A 39 -20.33 32.24 -6.80
C LEU A 39 -19.39 32.80 -7.87
N ILE A 40 -18.47 33.71 -7.50
CA ILE A 40 -17.46 34.24 -8.42
C ILE A 40 -16.59 33.09 -8.97
N GLY A 41 -16.16 32.17 -8.10
CA GLY A 41 -15.38 31.00 -8.50
C GLY A 41 -16.11 30.09 -9.47
N ASP A 42 -17.41 29.84 -9.24
CA ASP A 42 -18.26 29.01 -10.10
C ASP A 42 -18.45 29.67 -11.48
N VAL A 43 -18.70 30.97 -11.52
CA VAL A 43 -18.76 31.74 -12.78
C VAL A 43 -17.43 31.68 -13.53
N MET A 44 -16.29 31.81 -12.84
CA MET A 44 -14.96 31.72 -13.45
C MET A 44 -14.65 30.33 -14.02
N ARG A 45 -15.18 29.26 -13.41
CA ARG A 45 -15.06 27.87 -13.91
C ARG A 45 -16.06 27.54 -15.03
N GLY A 46 -17.06 28.39 -15.26
CA GLY A 46 -18.16 28.13 -16.20
C GLY A 46 -19.26 27.24 -15.62
N ASP A 47 -19.26 27.01 -14.30
CA ASP A 47 -20.27 26.26 -13.56
C ASP A 47 -21.36 27.21 -13.02
N GLU A 48 -21.80 28.15 -13.85
CA GLU A 48 -22.73 29.18 -13.41
C GLU A 48 -24.11 28.59 -13.03
N PRO A 49 -24.70 29.00 -11.89
CA PRO A 49 -26.05 28.59 -11.55
C PRO A 49 -27.03 29.14 -12.59
N LYS A 50 -27.97 28.29 -13.04
CA LYS A 50 -29.03 28.68 -14.00
C LYS A 50 -30.00 29.73 -13.45
N SER A 51 -30.06 29.90 -12.13
CA SER A 51 -30.90 30.87 -11.43
C SER A 51 -30.23 31.30 -10.13
N LEU A 52 -30.24 32.60 -9.83
CA LEU A 52 -29.61 33.17 -8.63
C LEU A 52 -30.49 33.03 -7.36
N ASP A 53 -31.79 32.81 -7.53
CA ASP A 53 -32.77 32.65 -6.42
C ASP A 53 -32.71 31.27 -5.72
N TRP A 54 -31.61 30.54 -5.87
CA TRP A 54 -31.48 29.23 -5.24
C TRP A 54 -31.11 29.42 -3.77
N ASN A 55 -32.02 29.10 -2.86
CA ASN A 55 -31.74 29.15 -1.42
C ASN A 55 -31.54 27.74 -0.86
N ILE A 56 -30.56 27.04 -1.41
CA ILE A 56 -30.31 25.63 -1.06
C ILE A 56 -29.62 25.52 0.30
N ALA A 57 -28.69 26.42 0.60
CA ALA A 57 -28.01 26.41 1.89
C ALA A 57 -29.01 26.54 3.06
N GLU A 58 -29.96 27.48 3.01
CA GLU A 58 -30.98 27.64 4.07
C GLU A 58 -31.97 26.47 4.08
N SER A 59 -32.40 25.99 2.91
CA SER A 59 -33.32 24.84 2.83
C SER A 59 -32.71 23.57 3.43
N VAL A 60 -31.42 23.33 3.19
CA VAL A 60 -30.69 22.20 3.75
C VAL A 60 -30.44 22.41 5.24
N ALA A 61 -30.06 23.61 5.67
CA ALA A 61 -29.90 23.92 7.10
C ALA A 61 -31.21 23.67 7.88
N LEU A 62 -32.34 24.13 7.36
CA LEU A 62 -33.67 23.86 7.93
C LEU A 62 -33.98 22.36 7.98
N ALA A 63 -33.69 21.63 6.91
CA ALA A 63 -33.89 20.18 6.88
C ALA A 63 -33.05 19.48 7.95
N LEU A 64 -31.77 19.85 8.09
CA LEU A 64 -30.85 19.31 9.10
C LEU A 64 -31.31 19.61 10.53
N GLU A 65 -31.85 20.80 10.81
CA GLU A 65 -32.42 21.12 12.13
C GLU A 65 -33.61 20.22 12.49
N THR A 66 -34.38 19.78 11.48
CA THR A 66 -35.53 18.87 11.68
C THR A 66 -35.15 17.40 11.74
N GLU A 67 -33.89 17.05 11.45
CA GLU A 67 -33.42 15.68 11.55
C GLU A 67 -33.26 15.28 13.02
N PRO A 68 -33.77 14.11 13.44
CA PRO A 68 -33.53 13.61 14.78
C PRO A 68 -32.03 13.40 14.97
N VAL A 69 -31.47 13.97 16.04
CA VAL A 69 -30.05 13.81 16.37
C VAL A 69 -29.80 12.32 16.60
N HIS A 70 -29.11 11.67 15.66
CA HIS A 70 -28.61 10.32 15.83
C HIS A 70 -27.38 10.37 16.75
N SER A 71 -27.57 10.82 18.01
CA SER A 71 -26.59 10.65 19.11
C SER A 71 -26.61 9.18 19.52
N GLY A 72 -26.13 8.34 18.62
CA GLY A 72 -26.07 6.89 18.76
C GLY A 72 -24.77 6.33 18.24
N VAL A 73 -23.69 7.11 18.31
CA VAL A 73 -22.33 6.56 18.31
C VAL A 73 -21.82 6.73 19.75
N PRO A 74 -21.65 5.67 20.55
CA PRO A 74 -20.94 5.80 21.81
C PRO A 74 -19.55 6.36 21.51
N SER A 75 -19.17 7.45 22.18
CA SER A 75 -17.87 8.13 22.08
C SER A 75 -16.67 7.29 22.56
N SER A 76 -16.77 5.95 22.49
CA SER A 76 -15.68 5.01 22.75
C SER A 76 -15.05 4.49 21.44
N LEU A 77 -15.24 5.20 20.33
CA LEU A 77 -14.68 4.87 19.02
C LEU A 77 -14.13 6.13 18.34
N GLU A 78 -13.06 6.69 18.87
CA GLU A 78 -12.05 7.33 18.03
C GLU A 78 -11.38 6.22 17.19
N ASP A 79 -12.09 5.71 16.19
CA ASP A 79 -11.61 4.86 15.08
C ASP A 79 -12.82 4.11 14.51
N ASN A 80 -13.78 4.75 13.85
CA ASN A 80 -14.76 4.05 13.00
C ASN A 80 -15.55 5.05 12.12
N ILE A 81 -14.86 5.69 11.16
CA ILE A 81 -15.52 6.06 9.91
C ILE A 81 -15.39 4.85 8.98
N GLY A 82 -16.51 4.20 8.71
CA GLY A 82 -16.62 3.20 7.67
C GLY A 82 -17.57 2.10 8.07
N VAL A 83 -18.85 2.28 7.71
CA VAL A 83 -19.86 1.23 7.49
C VAL A 83 -19.35 -0.17 7.83
N ALA A 84 -19.57 -0.61 9.07
CA ALA A 84 -19.32 -1.99 9.44
C ALA A 84 -20.43 -2.87 8.86
N THR A 85 -20.37 -3.11 7.54
CA THR A 85 -20.59 -4.48 7.09
C THR A 85 -19.78 -5.36 8.02
N PRO A 86 -20.31 -6.46 8.60
CA PRO A 86 -19.48 -7.34 9.41
C PRO A 86 -18.24 -7.65 8.58
N ILE A 87 -17.09 -7.11 8.98
CA ILE A 87 -15.83 -7.35 8.32
C ILE A 87 -15.56 -8.79 8.68
N GLU A 88 -16.03 -9.69 7.82
CA GLU A 88 -15.72 -11.10 7.90
C GLU A 88 -14.20 -11.17 7.88
N SER A 89 -13.64 -11.60 9.01
CA SER A 89 -12.20 -11.62 9.20
C SER A 89 -11.61 -12.40 8.03
N GLN A 90 -10.72 -11.77 7.29
CA GLN A 90 -10.16 -12.39 6.08
C GLN A 90 -9.55 -13.73 6.49
N PRO A 91 -10.07 -14.86 5.98
CA PRO A 91 -9.63 -16.16 6.43
C PRO A 91 -8.15 -16.27 6.14
N THR A 92 -7.38 -16.67 7.14
CA THR A 92 -5.95 -16.93 6.94
C THR A 92 -5.80 -17.91 5.76
N PRO A 93 -4.70 -17.84 4.99
CA PRO A 93 -4.54 -18.69 3.80
C PRO A 93 -4.65 -20.19 4.09
N ARG A 94 -4.43 -20.60 5.36
CA ARG A 94 -4.68 -21.96 5.84
C ARG A 94 -6.17 -22.30 6.01
N GLN A 95 -6.98 -21.37 6.50
CA GLN A 95 -8.43 -21.55 6.66
C GLN A 95 -9.15 -21.53 5.29
N ALA A 96 -8.73 -20.64 4.38
CA ALA A 96 -9.27 -20.60 3.01
C ALA A 96 -8.96 -21.89 2.22
N LYS A 97 -7.75 -22.45 2.37
CA LYS A 97 -7.37 -23.74 1.75
C LYS A 97 -8.16 -24.93 2.29
N ARG A 98 -8.67 -24.85 3.53
CA ARG A 98 -9.47 -25.93 4.15
C ARG A 98 -10.85 -26.07 3.53
N GLN A 99 -11.37 -25.01 2.90
CA GLN A 99 -12.68 -25.02 2.24
C GLN A 99 -12.61 -25.49 0.77
N LEU A 100 -11.42 -25.65 0.19
CA LEU A 100 -11.27 -26.10 -1.19
C LEU A 100 -11.01 -27.62 -1.25
N PRO A 101 -11.65 -28.34 -2.20
CA PRO A 101 -11.44 -29.76 -2.34
C PRO A 101 -10.04 -30.04 -2.90
N ALA A 102 -9.37 -31.07 -2.37
CA ALA A 102 -7.95 -31.35 -2.64
C ALA A 102 -7.60 -31.50 -4.14
N TRP A 103 -8.54 -31.97 -4.97
CA TRP A 103 -8.34 -32.11 -6.42
C TRP A 103 -8.12 -30.78 -7.15
N LEU A 104 -8.63 -29.66 -6.61
CA LEU A 104 -8.49 -28.34 -7.22
C LEU A 104 -7.05 -27.81 -7.13
N SER A 105 -6.33 -28.18 -6.08
CA SER A 105 -4.91 -27.83 -5.90
C SER A 105 -4.00 -28.43 -7.00
N GLN A 106 -4.38 -29.61 -7.52
CA GLN A 106 -3.66 -30.28 -8.60
C GLN A 106 -3.89 -29.58 -9.95
N LEU A 107 -5.12 -29.09 -10.20
CA LEU A 107 -5.41 -28.27 -11.37
C LEU A 107 -4.65 -26.94 -11.37
N GLY A 108 -4.49 -26.30 -10.20
CA GLY A 108 -3.70 -25.07 -10.09
C GLY A 108 -2.24 -25.24 -10.51
N GLN A 109 -1.61 -26.35 -10.12
CA GLN A 109 -0.23 -26.66 -10.51
C GLN A 109 -0.11 -26.93 -12.02
N VAL A 110 -1.04 -27.70 -12.59
CA VAL A 110 -1.08 -27.99 -14.03
C VAL A 110 -1.34 -26.71 -14.83
N ALA A 111 -2.23 -25.82 -14.36
CA ALA A 111 -2.55 -24.57 -15.04
C ALA A 111 -1.37 -23.60 -15.09
N ILE A 112 -0.60 -23.48 -14.00
CA ILE A 112 0.61 -22.64 -13.97
C ILE A 112 1.68 -23.20 -14.91
N ALA A 113 1.93 -24.51 -14.89
CA ALA A 113 2.89 -25.13 -15.80
C ALA A 113 2.46 -24.95 -17.26
N ALA A 114 1.19 -25.21 -17.58
CA ALA A 114 0.64 -25.06 -18.93
C ALA A 114 0.68 -23.61 -19.42
N SER A 115 0.39 -22.61 -18.58
CA SER A 115 0.43 -21.20 -18.98
C SER A 115 1.86 -20.72 -19.26
N VAL A 116 2.83 -21.10 -18.41
CA VAL A 116 4.26 -20.81 -18.66
C VAL A 116 4.73 -21.50 -19.94
N SER A 117 4.36 -22.77 -20.16
CA SER A 117 4.69 -23.48 -21.40
C SER A 117 4.05 -22.84 -22.64
N LEU A 118 2.79 -22.40 -22.55
CA LEU A 118 2.11 -21.70 -23.65
C LEU A 118 2.84 -20.40 -24.01
N VAL A 119 3.20 -19.58 -23.01
CA VAL A 119 3.94 -18.33 -23.22
C VAL A 119 5.31 -18.59 -23.84
N VAL A 120 6.01 -19.65 -23.41
CA VAL A 120 7.32 -20.02 -24.00
C VAL A 120 7.16 -20.48 -25.45
N ILE A 121 6.16 -21.31 -25.76
CA ILE A 121 5.93 -21.82 -27.13
C ILE A 121 5.54 -20.68 -28.09
N LEU A 122 4.62 -19.80 -27.66
CA LEU A 122 4.21 -18.63 -28.46
C LEU A 122 5.34 -17.60 -28.56
N GLY A 123 6.08 -17.37 -27.47
CA GLY A 123 7.21 -16.44 -27.41
C GLY A 123 8.37 -16.86 -28.31
N VAL A 124 8.69 -18.16 -28.40
CA VAL A 124 9.74 -18.67 -29.30
C VAL A 124 9.38 -18.47 -30.77
N GLN A 125 8.11 -18.65 -31.17
CA GLN A 125 7.71 -18.36 -32.55
C GLN A 125 7.78 -16.86 -32.87
N GLN A 126 7.44 -15.99 -31.92
CA GLN A 126 7.48 -14.55 -32.13
C GLN A 126 8.92 -13.99 -32.11
N TYR A 127 9.85 -14.67 -31.43
CA TYR A 127 11.28 -14.31 -31.42
C TYR A 127 12.05 -14.86 -32.64
N SER A 128 11.61 -15.98 -33.23
CA SER A 128 12.28 -16.59 -34.41
C SER A 128 11.58 -16.30 -35.76
N GLY A 129 10.43 -15.62 -35.75
CA GLY A 129 9.59 -15.41 -36.93
C GLY A 129 9.82 -14.11 -37.70
N GLN A 130 10.81 -13.29 -37.34
CA GLN A 130 11.09 -12.02 -38.04
C GLN A 130 12.29 -12.07 -39.00
N ASP A 131 12.77 -13.25 -39.39
CA ASP A 131 13.63 -13.37 -40.56
C ASP A 131 13.22 -14.58 -41.40
N GLY A 132 12.42 -14.29 -42.43
CA GLY A 132 12.20 -15.24 -43.51
C GLY A 132 13.41 -15.28 -44.42
N THR A 133 14.26 -16.30 -44.31
CA THR A 133 14.92 -16.96 -45.44
C THR A 133 15.60 -18.28 -45.05
N GLN A 134 15.08 -19.34 -45.65
CA GLN A 134 15.72 -20.59 -46.07
C GLN A 134 16.08 -21.71 -45.07
N PRO A 135 15.90 -22.98 -45.51
CA PRO A 135 16.18 -24.19 -44.74
C PRO A 135 17.62 -24.66 -45.03
N GLU A 136 18.37 -25.06 -44.01
CA GLU A 136 19.46 -26.01 -44.23
C GLU A 136 19.68 -26.90 -43.01
N ALA A 137 19.81 -28.18 -43.32
CA ALA A 137 20.12 -29.25 -42.41
C ALA A 137 21.56 -29.12 -41.89
N GLU A 138 21.79 -29.80 -40.77
CA GLU A 138 23.10 -30.19 -40.26
C GLU A 138 24.16 -29.11 -40.07
N GLN A 139 24.23 -28.59 -38.84
CA GLN A 139 25.48 -28.48 -38.11
C GLN A 139 25.15 -28.30 -36.63
N LEU A 140 25.60 -29.22 -35.80
CA LEU A 140 25.63 -29.07 -34.35
C LEU A 140 26.76 -28.10 -33.99
N PRO A 141 26.50 -26.86 -33.53
CA PRO A 141 27.53 -26.06 -32.89
C PRO A 141 27.51 -26.41 -31.40
N VAL A 142 28.63 -26.92 -30.89
CA VAL A 142 28.87 -27.14 -29.46
C VAL A 142 28.56 -25.84 -28.71
N LEU A 143 27.46 -25.82 -27.94
CA LEU A 143 27.17 -24.73 -27.04
C LEU A 143 28.23 -24.70 -25.94
N GLN A 144 29.15 -23.74 -26.05
CA GLN A 144 30.09 -23.38 -24.99
C GLN A 144 29.28 -22.99 -23.74
N THR A 145 29.54 -23.70 -22.65
CA THR A 145 28.92 -23.52 -21.34
C THR A 145 29.38 -22.21 -20.70
N ILE A 146 28.62 -21.14 -20.89
CA ILE A 146 28.61 -20.01 -19.96
C ILE A 146 27.22 -20.04 -19.30
N PRO A 147 27.12 -20.36 -18.00
CA PRO A 147 25.84 -20.64 -17.38
C PRO A 147 25.04 -19.35 -17.23
N PHE A 148 23.84 -19.36 -17.80
CA PHE A 148 22.74 -18.53 -17.33
C PHE A 148 22.28 -19.10 -15.98
N ALA A 149 22.49 -18.39 -14.88
CA ALA A 149 21.85 -18.68 -13.60
C ALA A 149 21.68 -17.36 -12.83
N GLY A 150 20.42 -17.02 -12.57
CA GLY A 150 20.02 -15.75 -11.99
C GLY A 150 20.52 -15.51 -10.57
N SER A 151 20.48 -14.23 -10.21
CA SER A 151 20.36 -13.76 -8.85
C SER A 151 19.68 -12.40 -8.94
N ALA A 152 18.38 -12.39 -8.68
CA ALA A 152 17.71 -11.18 -8.27
C ALA A 152 18.43 -10.63 -7.02
N GLU A 153 18.54 -9.31 -7.02
CA GLU A 153 19.11 -8.33 -6.09
C GLU A 153 19.34 -8.71 -4.61
N PRO A 154 20.32 -8.04 -3.98
CA PRO A 154 19.90 -7.27 -2.81
C PRO A 154 20.36 -5.80 -2.84
N VAL A 155 19.43 -4.97 -2.36
CA VAL A 155 19.49 -3.52 -2.17
C VAL A 155 20.48 -3.18 -1.05
N SER A 156 21.69 -2.77 -1.41
CA SER A 156 22.50 -1.79 -0.67
C SER A 156 23.69 -1.40 -1.54
N LEU A 157 23.59 -0.25 -2.21
CA LEU A 157 24.69 0.36 -2.96
C LEU A 157 25.73 0.90 -1.98
N THR A 158 26.77 0.11 -1.69
CA THR A 158 28.07 0.64 -1.25
C THR A 158 29.02 0.62 -2.44
N ARG A 159 29.61 1.80 -2.68
CA ARG A 159 30.36 2.19 -3.89
C ARG A 159 31.68 1.43 -4.09
N ASP A 160 31.98 0.46 -3.23
CA ASP A 160 33.19 -0.38 -3.28
C ASP A 160 33.03 -1.71 -4.02
N SER A 161 31.81 -2.07 -4.44
CA SER A 161 31.54 -3.33 -5.16
C SER A 161 31.91 -3.32 -6.65
N VAL A 162 32.10 -2.14 -7.25
CA VAL A 162 32.42 -2.00 -8.69
C VAL A 162 33.93 -2.09 -8.98
N ALA A 163 34.81 -1.97 -7.97
CA ALA A 163 36.26 -1.92 -8.19
C ALA A 163 36.99 -3.27 -8.04
N LYS A 164 36.30 -4.38 -7.77
CA LYS A 164 36.97 -5.67 -7.49
C LYS A 164 36.27 -6.87 -8.11
N THR A 165 35.91 -6.77 -9.39
CA THR A 165 35.59 -7.94 -10.22
C THR A 165 36.89 -8.52 -10.80
N SER A 166 37.82 -8.92 -9.92
CA SER A 166 38.88 -9.87 -10.26
C SER A 166 38.46 -11.22 -9.70
N HIS A 167 38.21 -12.18 -10.58
CA HIS A 167 37.92 -13.57 -10.23
C HIS A 167 39.06 -14.15 -9.39
N GLU A 168 38.88 -14.23 -8.08
CA GLU A 168 39.83 -14.85 -7.16
C GLU A 168 39.09 -15.86 -6.25
N PRO A 169 39.51 -17.13 -6.16
CA PRO A 169 38.89 -18.13 -5.29
C PRO A 169 38.97 -17.77 -3.79
N ALA A 170 39.86 -16.84 -3.42
CA ALA A 170 39.95 -16.29 -2.07
C ALA A 170 38.68 -15.52 -1.66
N ASN A 171 38.03 -14.82 -2.60
CA ASN A 171 36.84 -14.01 -2.31
C ASN A 171 35.62 -14.90 -1.99
N VAL A 172 35.52 -16.07 -2.62
CA VAL A 172 34.48 -17.07 -2.33
C VAL A 172 34.67 -17.69 -0.94
N GLN A 173 35.92 -17.95 -0.54
CA GLN A 173 36.20 -18.44 0.82
C GLN A 173 35.90 -17.37 1.88
N GLU A 174 36.17 -16.10 1.58
CA GLU A 174 35.86 -14.99 2.48
C GLU A 174 34.34 -14.76 2.59
N GLN A 175 33.60 -14.87 1.49
CA GLN A 175 32.13 -14.90 1.51
C GLN A 175 31.60 -16.05 2.37
N ARG A 176 32.14 -17.27 2.22
CA ARG A 176 31.76 -18.42 3.06
C ARG A 176 32.05 -18.18 4.55
N ARG A 177 33.18 -17.55 4.87
CA ARG A 177 33.51 -17.18 6.26
C ARG A 177 32.53 -16.15 6.82
N ARG A 178 32.17 -15.13 6.04
CA ARG A 178 31.19 -14.11 6.44
C ARG A 178 29.80 -14.70 6.65
N VAL A 179 29.35 -15.59 5.75
CA VAL A 179 28.06 -16.29 5.89
C VAL A 179 28.05 -17.16 7.13
N ASN A 180 29.11 -17.94 7.38
CA ASN A 180 29.18 -18.77 8.59
C ASN A 180 29.17 -17.94 9.88
N ALA A 181 29.83 -16.78 9.90
CA ALA A 181 29.82 -15.88 11.06
C ALA A 181 28.42 -15.30 11.31
N LEU A 182 27.71 -14.87 10.26
CA LEU A 182 26.36 -14.34 10.36
C LEU A 182 25.38 -15.42 10.88
N LEU A 183 25.53 -16.65 10.40
CA LEU A 183 24.69 -17.76 10.83
C LEU A 183 24.88 -18.08 12.33
N GLN A 184 26.11 -18.03 12.82
CA GLN A 184 26.42 -18.19 14.25
C GLN A 184 25.85 -17.05 15.10
N ASP A 185 25.97 -15.80 14.61
CA ASP A 185 25.42 -14.63 15.30
C ASP A 185 23.89 -14.69 15.39
N TYR A 186 23.23 -15.14 14.32
CA TYR A 186 21.78 -15.33 14.28
C TYR A 186 21.31 -16.37 15.30
N GLU A 187 22.02 -17.50 15.43
CA GLU A 187 21.70 -18.49 16.47
C GLU A 187 21.89 -17.94 17.89
N LEU A 188 22.91 -17.09 18.10
CA LEU A 188 23.12 -16.43 19.39
C LEU A 188 21.99 -15.43 19.70
N GLN A 189 21.57 -14.64 18.72
CA GLN A 189 20.43 -13.74 18.85
C GLN A 189 19.15 -14.50 19.21
N LEU A 190 18.90 -15.63 18.56
CA LEU A 190 17.75 -16.47 18.89
C LEU A 190 17.81 -16.98 20.33
N ARG A 191 18.99 -17.39 20.82
CA ARG A 191 19.17 -17.83 22.21
C ARG A 191 18.99 -16.69 23.21
N LEU A 192 19.61 -15.54 22.97
CA LEU A 192 19.46 -14.37 23.84
C LEU A 192 18.01 -13.90 23.90
N ASN A 193 17.31 -13.90 22.76
CA ASN A 193 15.90 -13.49 22.70
C ASN A 193 14.97 -14.55 23.32
N SER A 194 15.28 -15.84 23.18
CA SER A 194 14.55 -16.91 23.87
C SER A 194 14.78 -16.89 25.38
N ASP A 195 16.01 -16.57 25.83
CA ASP A 195 16.34 -16.44 27.25
C ASP A 195 15.67 -15.19 27.85
N HIS A 196 15.58 -14.09 27.10
CA HIS A 196 14.86 -12.87 27.52
C HIS A 196 13.35 -13.12 27.67
N GLN A 197 12.74 -13.91 26.77
CA GLN A 197 11.35 -14.35 26.92
C GLN A 197 11.14 -15.29 28.11
N SER A 198 12.16 -16.08 28.47
CA SER A 198 12.07 -17.02 29.60
C SER A 198 12.20 -16.33 30.96
N THR A 199 12.92 -15.19 31.05
CA THR A 199 13.05 -14.43 32.31
C THR A 199 11.91 -13.45 32.59
N VAL A 200 11.09 -13.12 31.59
CA VAL A 200 9.93 -12.23 31.74
C VAL A 200 8.66 -13.00 32.16
N ASN A 201 8.69 -14.34 32.11
CA ASN A 201 7.54 -15.20 32.43
C ASN A 201 7.78 -16.04 33.70
N VAL A 202 8.39 -15.45 34.72
CA VAL A 202 8.37 -15.98 36.10
C VAL A 202 7.37 -15.17 36.89
N ASP A 203 6.27 -15.84 37.24
CA ASP A 203 5.12 -15.37 38.00
C ASP A 203 5.48 -14.59 39.28
N PRO A 204 4.84 -13.44 39.53
CA PRO A 204 4.72 -12.87 40.86
C PRO A 204 3.33 -13.18 41.43
N GLU A 205 3.02 -14.43 41.81
CA GLU A 205 1.99 -14.71 42.82
C GLU A 205 1.88 -16.21 43.18
N SER A 206 2.47 -16.60 44.31
CA SER A 206 1.84 -17.55 45.24
C SER A 206 2.54 -17.46 46.61
N VAL A 207 2.30 -16.35 47.32
CA VAL A 207 2.38 -16.31 48.78
C VAL A 207 0.96 -16.01 49.24
N ILE A 208 0.25 -17.06 49.66
CA ILE A 208 -0.79 -17.12 50.72
C ILE A 208 -1.03 -18.63 50.92
N GLU A 209 -0.35 -19.23 51.90
CA GLU A 209 -0.94 -19.78 53.14
C GLU A 209 0.18 -20.22 54.10
#